data_AF-A0A3B3WWJ6-F1
#
_entry.id   AF-A0A3B3WWJ6-F1
#
_cell.length_a   1.000
_cell.length_b   1.000
_cell.length_c   1.000
_cell.angle_alpha   90.00
_cell.angle_beta   90.00
_cell.angle_gamma   90.00
#
_symmetry.space_group_name_H-M   'P 1'
#
loop_
_entity.id
_entity.type
_entity.pdbx_description
1 polymer ?
#
loop_
_entity_poly.entity_id
_entity_poly.type
_entity_poly.pdbx_seq_one_letter_code
_entity_poly.pdbx_strand_id
1 'polypeptide(L)'
;MELKIKLAIAGGVLLLAVVVIVPPATLLSPRTSQFRKTFRRRCEAFPQTSQRCEEILSTFEKTYVGKDPCNFPEEAYRPLFEDYPFTHSCDKTMFWSDTKDLVDQFCKERNHFVPLQNTLLGNILDDQKWCGKKSSKDTFICLCKTCKINTVSSFWVRASAEFAKYACGNAVALLDGAISKPFDPTR
;
A
#
# COMPACT_ATOMS: atom_id res chain seq x y z
N MET A 1 63.71 2.05 -18.82
CA MET A 1 62.64 1.04 -18.99
C MET A 1 61.64 1.06 -17.84
N GLU A 2 62.07 1.38 -16.61
CA GLU A 2 61.23 1.37 -15.41
C GLU A 2 60.15 2.47 -15.32
N LEU A 3 60.36 3.63 -15.95
CA LEU A 3 59.40 4.74 -15.87
C LEU A 3 58.10 4.46 -16.67
N LYS A 4 58.20 3.71 -17.79
CA LYS A 4 57.04 3.32 -18.62
C LYS A 4 56.14 2.29 -17.92
N ILE A 5 56.70 1.44 -17.07
CA ILE A 5 55.97 0.42 -16.31
C ILE A 5 55.17 1.07 -15.17
N LYS A 6 55.74 2.06 -14.46
CA LYS A 6 55.04 2.78 -13.39
C LYS A 6 53.87 3.62 -13.89
N LEU A 7 54.00 4.24 -15.07
CA LEU A 7 52.92 4.99 -15.73
C LEU A 7 51.78 4.08 -16.23
N ALA A 8 52.08 2.86 -16.69
CA ALA A 8 51.07 1.89 -17.09
C ALA A 8 50.27 1.34 -15.89
N ILE A 9 50.93 1.14 -14.74
CA ILE A 9 50.27 0.71 -13.50
C ILE A 9 49.42 1.84 -12.92
N ALA A 10 49.90 3.08 -12.93
CA ALA A 10 49.11 4.23 -12.47
C ALA A 10 47.89 4.51 -13.38
N GLY A 11 48.03 4.39 -14.71
CA GLY A 11 46.93 4.55 -15.66
C GLY A 11 45.91 3.41 -15.63
N GLY A 12 46.35 2.17 -15.41
CA GLY A 12 45.47 0.99 -15.29
C GLY A 12 44.70 0.92 -13.97
N VAL A 13 45.30 1.39 -12.86
CA VAL A 13 44.63 1.46 -11.55
C VAL A 13 43.60 2.60 -11.52
N LEU A 14 43.80 3.69 -12.28
CA LEU A 14 42.82 4.78 -12.37
C LEU A 14 41.58 4.42 -13.20
N LEU A 15 41.63 3.38 -14.05
CA LEU A 15 40.51 2.99 -14.92
C LEU A 15 39.56 1.94 -14.31
N LEU A 16 39.87 1.35 -13.15
CA LEU A 16 39.15 0.15 -12.66
C LEU A 16 38.34 0.31 -11.36
N ALA A 17 38.15 1.51 -10.81
CA ALA A 17 37.36 1.65 -9.58
C ALA A 17 36.53 2.93 -9.50
N VAL A 18 35.81 3.30 -10.57
CA VAL A 18 34.58 4.09 -10.39
C VAL A 18 33.45 3.12 -10.10
N VAL A 19 33.48 2.52 -8.90
CA VAL A 19 32.24 1.99 -8.33
C VAL A 19 31.41 3.24 -8.05
N VAL A 20 30.48 3.56 -8.94
CA VAL A 20 29.45 4.56 -8.64
C VAL A 20 28.66 3.96 -7.49
N ILE A 21 29.05 4.31 -6.26
CA ILE A 21 28.27 4.01 -5.06
C ILE A 21 27.07 4.94 -5.18
N VAL A 22 26.09 4.50 -5.97
CA VAL A 22 24.78 5.13 -6.06
C VAL A 22 24.23 5.09 -4.63
N PRO A 23 24.13 6.24 -3.93
CA PRO A 23 23.66 6.23 -2.56
C PRO A 23 22.30 5.52 -2.52
N PRO A 24 22.03 4.63 -1.55
CA PRO A 24 20.75 3.92 -1.50
C PRO A 24 19.54 4.85 -1.63
N ALA A 25 19.65 6.09 -1.12
CA ALA A 25 18.67 7.16 -1.27
C ALA A 25 18.31 7.49 -2.73
N THR A 26 19.28 7.45 -3.66
CA THR A 26 19.05 7.73 -5.09
C THR A 26 18.37 6.57 -5.85
N LEU A 27 18.49 5.32 -5.37
CA LEU A 27 17.73 4.17 -5.90
C LEU A 27 16.28 4.13 -5.37
N LEU A 28 16.06 4.67 -4.18
CA LEU A 28 14.77 4.64 -3.49
C LEU A 28 13.85 5.81 -3.89
N SER A 29 14.43 6.99 -4.14
CA SER A 29 13.70 8.21 -4.52
C SER A 29 12.75 8.05 -5.73
N PRO A 30 13.13 7.41 -6.85
CA PRO A 30 12.23 7.21 -7.99
C PRO A 30 10.98 6.39 -7.66
N ARG A 31 11.11 5.43 -6.74
CA ARG A 31 10.02 4.50 -6.37
C ARG A 31 9.05 5.11 -5.37
N THR A 32 9.54 5.90 -4.41
CA THR A 32 8.68 6.70 -3.52
C THR A 32 7.82 7.69 -4.33
N SER A 33 8.39 8.30 -5.37
CA SER A 33 7.64 9.16 -6.30
C SER A 33 6.54 8.40 -7.04
N GLN A 34 6.81 7.17 -7.50
CA GLN A 34 5.81 6.32 -8.15
C GLN A 34 4.65 5.96 -7.22
N PHE A 35 4.92 5.61 -5.96
CA PHE A 35 3.87 5.33 -4.97
C PHE A 35 2.93 6.52 -4.80
N ARG A 36 3.48 7.71 -4.51
CA ARG A 36 2.70 8.95 -4.35
C ARG A 36 1.90 9.31 -5.60
N LYS A 37 2.50 9.13 -6.79
CA LYS A 37 1.79 9.36 -8.07
C LYS A 37 0.61 8.41 -8.25
N THR A 38 0.78 7.11 -7.98
CA THR A 38 -0.31 6.13 -8.05
C THR A 38 -1.40 6.45 -7.04
N PHE A 39 -1.01 6.80 -5.81
CA PHE A 39 -1.94 7.18 -4.74
C PHE A 39 -2.85 8.33 -5.17
N ARG A 40 -2.27 9.44 -5.63
CA ARG A 40 -3.04 10.61 -6.07
C ARG A 40 -3.94 10.32 -7.24
N ARG A 41 -3.42 9.66 -8.28
CA ARG A 41 -4.21 9.28 -9.45
C ARG A 41 -5.44 8.45 -9.07
N ARG A 42 -5.31 7.52 -8.12
CA ARG A 42 -6.44 6.70 -7.65
C ARG A 42 -7.39 7.50 -6.75
N CYS A 43 -6.86 8.40 -5.91
CA CYS A 43 -7.69 9.29 -5.10
C CYS A 43 -8.54 10.23 -5.96
N GLU A 44 -7.97 10.81 -7.01
CA GLU A 44 -8.65 11.71 -7.95
C GLU A 44 -9.67 10.99 -8.84
N ALA A 45 -9.75 9.65 -8.79
CA ALA A 45 -10.83 8.89 -9.42
C ALA A 45 -12.14 8.92 -8.60
N PHE A 46 -12.07 9.41 -7.35
CA PHE A 46 -13.21 9.73 -6.50
C PHE A 46 -13.51 11.24 -6.60
N PRO A 47 -14.69 11.72 -6.14
CA PRO A 47 -15.02 13.15 -6.13
C PRO A 47 -14.21 13.90 -5.04
N GLN A 48 -12.89 13.92 -5.18
CA GLN A 48 -11.92 14.55 -4.29
C GLN A 48 -11.12 15.59 -5.08
N THR A 49 -10.77 16.71 -4.45
CA THR A 49 -9.85 17.69 -5.06
C THR A 49 -8.41 17.21 -4.94
N SER A 50 -7.53 17.67 -5.82
CA SER A 50 -6.08 17.36 -5.72
C SER A 50 -5.49 17.76 -4.37
N GLN A 51 -5.92 18.89 -3.80
CA GLN A 51 -5.53 19.31 -2.45
C GLN A 51 -5.96 18.30 -1.39
N ARG A 52 -7.21 17.83 -1.45
CA ARG A 52 -7.72 16.82 -0.51
C ARG A 52 -6.97 15.49 -0.65
N CYS A 53 -6.60 15.10 -1.88
CA CYS A 53 -5.79 13.92 -2.11
C CYS A 53 -4.36 14.02 -1.54
N GLU A 54 -3.76 15.21 -1.55
CA GLU A 54 -2.48 15.45 -0.88
C GLU A 54 -2.60 15.40 0.65
N GLU A 55 -3.71 15.90 1.22
CA GLU A 55 -3.99 15.77 2.66
C GLU A 55 -4.15 14.31 3.08
N ILE A 56 -4.92 13.53 2.32
CA ILE A 56 -5.10 12.08 2.55
C ILE A 56 -3.74 11.37 2.48
N LEU A 57 -2.95 11.62 1.43
CA LEU A 57 -1.62 11.04 1.27
C LEU A 57 -0.70 11.39 2.43
N SER A 58 -0.67 12.67 2.84
CA SER A 58 0.15 13.13 3.96
C SER A 58 -0.25 12.45 5.27
N THR A 59 -1.55 12.35 5.54
CA THR A 59 -2.09 11.68 6.74
C THR A 59 -1.73 10.20 6.75
N PHE A 60 -1.87 9.55 5.60
CA PHE A 60 -1.49 8.15 5.42
C PHE A 60 0.00 7.92 5.67
N GLU A 61 0.89 8.72 5.06
CA GLU A 61 2.34 8.59 5.22
C GLU A 61 2.81 8.85 6.66
N LYS A 62 2.23 9.86 7.34
CA LYS A 62 2.49 10.14 8.77
C LYS A 62 2.23 8.93 9.66
N THR A 63 1.36 8.02 9.23
CA THR A 63 1.02 6.85 10.03
C THR A 63 2.19 5.89 10.18
N TYR A 64 3.00 5.65 9.14
CA TYR A 64 4.04 4.61 9.17
C TYR A 64 5.47 5.10 8.86
N VAL A 65 5.65 6.27 8.24
CA VAL A 65 6.98 6.79 7.91
C VAL A 65 7.80 6.98 9.19
N GLY A 66 9.08 6.60 9.14
CA GLY A 66 9.98 6.64 10.30
C GLY A 66 9.78 5.53 11.34
N LYS A 67 8.81 4.63 11.16
CA LYS A 67 8.47 3.57 12.13
C LYS A 67 9.01 2.20 11.71
N ASP A 68 9.09 1.28 12.68
CA ASP A 68 9.37 -0.13 12.41
C ASP A 68 8.19 -0.75 11.66
N PRO A 69 8.40 -1.41 10.51
CA PRO A 69 7.29 -1.96 9.75
C PRO A 69 6.73 -3.26 10.32
N CYS A 70 7.36 -3.86 11.35
CA CYS A 70 6.93 -5.12 11.93
C CYS A 70 6.25 -4.95 13.29
N ASN A 71 5.31 -5.86 13.59
CA ASN A 71 4.40 -5.77 14.74
C ASN A 71 3.70 -4.40 14.77
N PHE A 72 3.34 -3.91 13.58
CA PHE A 72 2.74 -2.60 13.42
C PHE A 72 1.29 -2.63 13.92
N PRO A 73 0.88 -1.77 14.86
CA PRO A 73 -0.46 -1.83 15.44
C PRO A 73 -1.51 -1.39 14.42
N GLU A 74 -2.56 -2.17 14.22
CA GLU A 74 -3.66 -1.81 13.29
C GLU A 74 -4.41 -0.54 13.75
N GLU A 75 -4.43 -0.26 15.04
CA GLU A 75 -4.99 0.93 15.69
C GLU A 75 -4.35 2.22 15.17
N ALA A 76 -3.09 2.17 14.72
CA ALA A 76 -2.44 3.34 14.16
C ALA A 76 -3.14 3.87 12.90
N TYR A 77 -3.89 3.02 12.19
CA TYR A 77 -4.66 3.42 11.01
C TYR A 77 -6.11 3.85 11.32
N ARG A 78 -6.60 3.66 12.55
CA ARG A 78 -7.98 4.04 12.91
C ARG A 78 -8.31 5.50 12.57
N PRO A 79 -7.43 6.49 12.86
CA PRO A 79 -7.72 7.89 12.52
C PRO A 79 -8.00 8.13 11.03
N LEU A 80 -7.42 7.34 10.11
CA LEU A 80 -7.71 7.48 8.68
C LEU A 80 -9.18 7.20 8.35
N PHE A 81 -9.80 6.24 9.03
CA PHE A 81 -11.20 5.90 8.78
C PHE A 81 -12.17 6.82 9.54
N GLU A 82 -11.69 7.50 10.58
CA GLU A 82 -12.41 8.58 11.26
C GLU A 82 -12.40 9.87 10.40
N ASP A 83 -11.23 10.23 9.83
CA ASP A 83 -11.04 11.43 9.01
C ASP A 83 -11.62 11.30 7.59
N TYR A 84 -11.62 10.07 7.05
CA TYR A 84 -12.07 9.73 5.70
C TYR A 84 -13.07 8.57 5.74
N PRO A 85 -14.29 8.80 6.28
CA PRO A 85 -15.27 7.74 6.48
C PRO A 85 -15.78 7.16 5.16
N PHE A 86 -16.33 5.94 5.24
CA PHE A 86 -17.08 5.35 4.14
C PHE A 86 -18.34 6.16 3.85
N THR A 87 -18.78 6.16 2.59
CA THR A 87 -19.89 7.01 2.13
C THR A 87 -20.97 6.24 1.37
N HIS A 88 -20.86 4.91 1.26
CA HIS A 88 -21.90 4.11 0.59
C HIS A 88 -23.15 4.02 1.46
N SER A 89 -24.32 3.90 0.82
CA SER A 89 -25.59 3.77 1.52
C SER A 89 -25.75 2.38 2.16
N CYS A 90 -26.73 2.22 3.07
CA CYS A 90 -27.12 0.91 3.58
C CYS A 90 -27.53 -0.05 2.45
N ASP A 91 -27.52 -1.35 2.76
CA ASP A 91 -27.82 -2.45 1.83
C ASP A 91 -26.79 -2.63 0.69
N LYS A 92 -25.68 -1.88 0.71
CA LYS A 92 -24.65 -1.91 -0.33
C LYS A 92 -23.39 -2.67 0.04
N THR A 93 -23.15 -2.94 1.32
CA THR A 93 -21.89 -3.58 1.75
C THR A 93 -21.78 -4.99 1.17
N MET A 94 -20.66 -5.26 0.48
CA MET A 94 -20.28 -6.61 0.08
C MET A 94 -18.92 -7.00 0.67
N PHE A 95 -18.89 -8.13 1.35
CA PHE A 95 -17.68 -8.82 1.74
C PHE A 95 -17.33 -9.89 0.71
N TRP A 96 -16.09 -10.33 0.73
CA TRP A 96 -15.68 -11.49 -0.04
C TRP A 96 -14.51 -12.21 0.61
N SER A 97 -14.42 -13.50 0.35
CA SER A 97 -13.29 -14.36 0.74
C SER A 97 -12.86 -15.15 -0.47
N ASP A 98 -11.58 -15.04 -0.84
CA ASP A 98 -10.95 -15.75 -1.96
C ASP A 98 -11.66 -15.62 -3.33
N THR A 99 -12.46 -14.56 -3.52
CA THR A 99 -13.26 -14.30 -4.74
C THR A 99 -13.05 -12.90 -5.31
N LYS A 100 -11.89 -12.27 -5.04
CA LYS A 100 -11.56 -10.90 -5.49
C LYS A 100 -11.86 -10.68 -6.96
N ASP A 101 -11.33 -11.55 -7.82
CA ASP A 101 -11.46 -11.41 -9.28
C ASP A 101 -12.93 -11.48 -9.74
N LEU A 102 -13.73 -12.31 -9.07
CA LEU A 102 -15.16 -12.44 -9.34
C LEU A 102 -15.93 -11.20 -8.86
N VAL A 103 -15.60 -10.67 -7.68
CA VAL A 103 -16.17 -9.41 -7.18
C VAL A 103 -15.85 -8.25 -8.11
N ASP A 104 -14.61 -8.16 -8.59
CA ASP A 104 -14.18 -7.12 -9.53
C ASP A 104 -14.99 -7.15 -10.83
N GLN A 105 -15.32 -8.34 -11.34
CA GLN A 105 -16.18 -8.50 -12.52
C GLN A 105 -17.65 -8.15 -12.18
N PHE A 106 -18.16 -8.74 -11.10
CA PHE A 106 -19.56 -8.62 -10.68
C PHE A 106 -19.95 -7.18 -10.33
N CYS A 107 -19.09 -6.45 -9.62
CA CYS A 107 -19.38 -5.11 -9.14
C CYS A 107 -19.17 -4.04 -10.22
N LYS A 108 -18.24 -4.24 -11.17
CA LYS A 108 -18.08 -3.34 -12.33
C LYS A 108 -19.34 -3.27 -13.18
N GLU A 109 -20.05 -4.38 -13.33
CA GLU A 109 -21.23 -4.46 -14.20
C GLU A 109 -22.52 -4.07 -13.49
N ARG A 110 -22.65 -4.34 -12.19
CA ARG A 110 -23.94 -4.24 -11.50
C ARG A 110 -24.12 -3.01 -10.62
N ASN A 111 -23.06 -2.23 -10.32
CA ASN A 111 -23.05 -1.01 -9.49
C ASN A 111 -23.86 -1.08 -8.17
N HIS A 112 -24.28 -2.27 -7.75
CA HIS A 112 -25.27 -2.44 -6.69
C HIS A 112 -24.63 -2.71 -5.34
N PHE A 113 -23.42 -3.27 -5.33
CA PHE A 113 -22.68 -3.55 -4.12
C PHE A 113 -21.35 -2.84 -4.12
N VAL A 114 -20.89 -2.47 -2.93
CA VAL A 114 -19.63 -1.80 -2.69
C VAL A 114 -18.78 -2.76 -1.87
N PRO A 115 -17.78 -3.41 -2.49
CA PRO A 115 -16.72 -4.10 -1.75
C PRO A 115 -15.73 -3.08 -1.17
N LEU A 116 -14.95 -3.49 -0.17
CA LEU A 116 -13.97 -2.61 0.49
C LEU A 116 -13.00 -1.95 -0.51
N GLN A 117 -12.58 -2.68 -1.54
CA GLN A 117 -11.66 -2.22 -2.59
C GLN A 117 -12.25 -1.13 -3.49
N ASN A 118 -13.57 -0.90 -3.44
CA ASN A 118 -14.25 0.17 -4.16
C ASN A 118 -14.51 1.40 -3.29
N THR A 119 -14.13 1.38 -2.01
CA THR A 119 -14.13 2.56 -1.13
C THR A 119 -12.91 3.43 -1.40
N LEU A 120 -12.91 4.69 -0.94
CA LEU A 120 -11.82 5.65 -1.19
C LEU A 120 -10.44 5.09 -0.84
N LEU A 121 -10.20 4.76 0.43
CA LEU A 121 -8.90 4.25 0.88
C LEU A 121 -8.63 2.82 0.40
N GLY A 122 -9.68 1.99 0.31
CA GLY A 122 -9.55 0.63 -0.21
C GLY A 122 -9.05 0.62 -1.65
N ASN A 123 -9.64 1.45 -2.52
CA ASN A 123 -9.24 1.55 -3.93
C ASN A 123 -7.83 2.11 -4.11
N ILE A 124 -7.52 3.20 -3.38
CA ILE A 124 -6.20 3.82 -3.43
C ILE A 124 -5.11 2.80 -3.12
N LEU A 125 -5.32 1.98 -2.08
CA LEU A 125 -4.32 1.08 -1.53
C LEU A 125 -4.42 -0.37 -2.03
N ASP A 126 -5.40 -0.67 -2.89
CA ASP A 126 -5.59 -2.01 -3.43
C ASP A 126 -4.35 -2.49 -4.21
N ASP A 127 -3.88 -3.69 -3.87
CA ASP A 127 -2.63 -4.30 -4.36
C ASP A 127 -1.37 -3.43 -4.20
N GLN A 128 -1.39 -2.38 -3.38
CA GLN A 128 -0.21 -1.56 -3.08
C GLN A 128 0.61 -2.18 -1.94
N LYS A 129 1.92 -1.93 -1.96
CA LYS A 129 2.85 -2.27 -0.87
C LYS A 129 3.53 -1.01 -0.37
N TRP A 130 3.62 -0.86 0.94
CA TRP A 130 4.31 0.25 1.57
C TRP A 130 4.85 -0.16 2.93
N CYS A 131 5.95 0.45 3.34
CA CYS A 131 6.47 0.35 4.69
C CYS A 131 7.31 1.57 5.04
N GLY A 132 7.45 1.79 6.35
CA GLY A 132 8.40 2.74 6.91
C GLY A 132 9.74 2.07 7.23
N LYS A 133 10.71 2.90 7.61
CA LYS A 133 11.98 2.47 8.18
C LYS A 133 12.40 3.45 9.27
N LYS A 134 12.88 2.95 10.41
CA LYS A 134 13.42 3.79 11.48
C LYS A 134 14.46 4.77 10.92
N SER A 135 14.36 6.02 11.36
CA SER A 135 15.25 7.12 10.94
C SER A 135 15.20 7.47 9.45
N SER A 136 14.18 7.02 8.71
CA SER A 136 13.92 7.46 7.33
C SER A 136 12.64 8.28 7.24
N LYS A 137 12.63 9.26 6.33
CA LYS A 137 11.49 10.13 6.03
C LYS A 137 10.74 9.70 4.77
N ASP A 138 11.06 8.54 4.22
CA ASP A 138 10.51 8.05 2.95
C ASP A 138 9.60 6.84 3.14
N THR A 139 8.74 6.65 2.15
CA THR A 139 7.96 5.43 1.94
C THR A 139 8.75 4.46 1.08
N PHE A 140 8.81 3.21 1.53
CA PHE A 140 9.47 2.12 0.83
C PHE A 140 8.42 1.17 0.26
N ILE A 141 8.50 0.88 -1.05
CA ILE A 141 7.64 -0.11 -1.72
C ILE A 141 8.35 -1.45 -1.98
N CYS A 142 9.65 -1.49 -1.68
CA CYS A 142 10.53 -2.64 -1.79
C CYS A 142 11.50 -2.63 -0.61
N LEU A 143 12.13 -3.77 -0.32
CA LEU A 143 13.04 -3.92 0.83
C LEU A 143 12.35 -3.71 2.20
N CYS A 144 11.02 -3.84 2.23
CA CYS A 144 10.29 -3.95 3.47
C CYS A 144 10.70 -5.24 4.20
N LYS A 145 10.87 -5.15 5.52
CA LYS A 145 11.14 -6.31 6.35
C LYS A 145 9.96 -7.28 6.28
N THR A 146 10.23 -8.56 6.01
CA THR A 146 9.20 -9.60 5.99
C THR A 146 8.78 -9.95 7.42
N CYS A 147 7.50 -9.81 7.74
CA CYS A 147 6.92 -10.18 9.02
C CYS A 147 5.40 -10.37 8.90
N LYS A 148 4.83 -11.21 9.79
CA LYS A 148 3.41 -11.59 9.76
C LYS A 148 2.49 -10.39 9.95
N ILE A 149 2.73 -9.58 10.97
CA ILE A 149 2.02 -8.33 11.24
C ILE A 149 2.89 -7.18 10.74
N ASN A 150 2.52 -6.59 9.62
CA ASN A 150 3.23 -5.50 8.97
C ASN A 150 2.31 -4.32 8.63
N THR A 151 2.88 -3.20 8.19
CA THR A 151 2.14 -1.97 7.83
C THR A 151 0.98 -2.20 6.85
N VAL A 152 1.09 -3.15 5.91
CA VAL A 152 0.04 -3.45 4.93
C VAL A 152 -1.04 -4.32 5.56
N SER A 153 -0.66 -5.42 6.22
CA SER A 153 -1.65 -6.30 6.88
C SER A 153 -2.44 -5.56 7.94
N SER A 154 -1.78 -4.72 8.75
CA SER A 154 -2.43 -3.94 9.80
C SER A 154 -3.40 -2.90 9.24
N PHE A 155 -3.11 -2.31 8.08
CA PHE A 155 -4.07 -1.46 7.39
C PHE A 155 -5.31 -2.24 6.99
N TRP A 156 -5.15 -3.40 6.34
CA TRP A 156 -6.30 -4.18 5.88
C TRP A 156 -7.13 -4.77 7.02
N VAL A 157 -6.50 -5.17 8.13
CA VAL A 157 -7.23 -5.58 9.35
C VAL A 157 -8.09 -4.42 9.86
N ARG A 158 -7.50 -3.22 10.00
CA ARG A 158 -8.25 -2.03 10.44
C ARG A 158 -9.34 -1.64 9.46
N ALA A 159 -9.04 -1.61 8.16
CA ALA A 159 -9.98 -1.27 7.10
C ALA A 159 -11.19 -2.19 7.10
N SER A 160 -10.96 -3.51 7.18
CA SER A 160 -12.03 -4.51 7.24
C SER A 160 -12.89 -4.37 8.49
N ALA A 161 -12.27 -4.10 9.65
CA ALA A 161 -13.01 -3.88 10.90
C ALA A 161 -13.91 -2.64 10.85
N GLU A 162 -13.38 -1.50 10.39
CA GLU A 162 -14.19 -0.28 10.26
C GLU A 162 -15.26 -0.41 9.16
N PHE A 163 -14.95 -1.12 8.07
CA PHE A 163 -15.90 -1.38 6.98
C PHE A 163 -17.06 -2.26 7.45
N ALA A 164 -16.76 -3.31 8.22
CA ALA A 164 -17.79 -4.16 8.83
C ALA A 164 -18.64 -3.38 9.85
N LYS A 165 -18.02 -2.52 10.64
CA LYS A 165 -18.72 -1.63 11.59
C LYS A 165 -19.62 -0.62 10.89
N TYR A 166 -19.23 -0.12 9.73
CA TYR A 166 -20.01 0.84 8.93
C TYR A 166 -21.20 0.18 8.22
N ALA A 167 -21.15 -1.13 7.97
CA ALA A 167 -22.23 -1.84 7.30
C ALA A 167 -23.58 -1.68 8.02
N CYS A 168 -24.62 -1.39 7.25
CA CYS A 168 -25.98 -1.23 7.76
C CYS A 168 -26.99 -1.85 6.79
N GLY A 169 -28.11 -2.32 7.32
CA GLY A 169 -29.10 -3.10 6.57
C GLY A 169 -28.54 -4.46 6.15
N ASN A 170 -28.84 -4.87 4.93
CA ASN A 170 -28.34 -6.12 4.36
C ASN A 170 -26.88 -5.98 3.93
N ALA A 171 -26.05 -6.93 4.34
CA ALA A 171 -24.73 -7.12 3.78
C ALA A 171 -24.67 -8.49 3.10
N VAL A 172 -23.92 -8.56 2.01
CA VAL A 172 -23.71 -9.82 1.28
C VAL A 172 -22.27 -10.25 1.39
N ALA A 173 -22.01 -11.56 1.35
CA ALA A 173 -20.66 -12.11 1.33
C ALA A 173 -20.53 -13.09 0.16
N LEU A 174 -19.53 -12.87 -0.70
CA LEU A 174 -19.20 -13.81 -1.77
C LEU A 174 -18.06 -14.73 -1.30
N LEU A 175 -18.33 -16.04 -1.28
CA LEU A 175 -17.39 -17.06 -0.83
C LEU A 175 -17.01 -17.97 -2.00
N ASP A 176 -15.79 -18.49 -1.99
CA ASP A 176 -15.34 -19.43 -3.00
C ASP A 176 -15.92 -20.84 -2.72
N GLY A 177 -16.88 -21.26 -3.53
CA GLY A 177 -17.48 -22.59 -3.45
C GLY A 177 -16.61 -23.73 -4.00
N ALA A 178 -15.49 -23.43 -4.65
CA ALA A 178 -14.58 -24.43 -5.22
C ALA A 178 -13.56 -24.95 -4.19
N ILE A 179 -13.40 -24.28 -3.04
CA ILE A 179 -12.49 -24.69 -1.97
C ILE A 179 -13.18 -25.50 -0.88
N SER A 180 -12.41 -26.30 -0.15
CA SER A 180 -12.94 -27.19 0.91
C SER A 180 -13.58 -26.47 2.08
N LYS A 181 -13.17 -25.21 2.35
CA LYS A 181 -13.73 -24.34 3.39
C LYS A 181 -14.01 -22.95 2.81
N PRO A 182 -15.20 -22.73 2.21
CA PRO A 182 -15.60 -21.42 1.70
C PRO A 182 -15.65 -20.33 2.80
N PHE A 183 -15.97 -20.74 4.03
CA PHE A 183 -15.85 -19.91 5.23
C PHE A 183 -14.81 -20.51 6.18
N ASP A 184 -13.87 -19.68 6.63
CA ASP A 184 -12.81 -20.06 7.56
C ASP A 184 -12.61 -18.96 8.60
N PRO A 185 -12.98 -19.19 9.88
CA PRO A 185 -12.87 -18.17 10.93
C PRO A 185 -11.42 -17.91 11.36
N THR A 186 -10.44 -18.62 10.80
CA THR A 186 -9.02 -18.56 11.20
C THR A 186 -8.07 -18.07 10.12
N ARG A 187 -8.61 -17.74 8.94
CA ARG A 187 -7.82 -17.29 7.79
C ARG A 187 -7.63 -15.77 7.77
#